data_AF-A0AAX3UG69-F1
#
_entry.id   AF-A0AAX3UG69-F1
#
_cell.length_a   1.000
_cell.length_b   1.000
_cell.length_c   1.000
_cell.angle_alpha   90.00
_cell.angle_beta   90.00
_cell.angle_gamma   90.00
#
_symmetry.space_group_name_H-M   'P 1'
#
loop_
_entity.id
_entity.type
_entity.pdbx_description
1 polymer ?
#
loop_
_entity_poly.entity_id
_entity_poly.type
_entity_poly.pdbx_seq_one_letter_code
_entity_poly.pdbx_strand_id
1 'polypeptide(L)'
;MTVSATSLRDKIVATKQLKEMFKDNGGITKLREYDREICNFNQNILILQQKLETNSRAFPDRQQKKLQKKLEKEYLKQVAKRDDLVRARGQLAILIDDFKKNQGKIPSPKIQQHLRDYLNNRKRF
;
A
#
# COMPACT_ATOMS: atom_id res chain seq x y z
N MET A 1 -2.14 14.61 -27.71
CA MET A 1 -1.71 13.79 -26.55
C MET A 1 -0.96 12.57 -27.07
N THR A 2 0.37 12.59 -27.04
CA THR A 2 1.19 11.48 -27.52
C THR A 2 1.24 10.38 -26.47
N VAL A 3 0.52 9.28 -26.71
CA VAL A 3 0.61 8.05 -25.94
C VAL A 3 2.03 7.52 -26.14
N SER A 4 2.89 7.67 -25.12
CA SER A 4 4.27 7.20 -25.17
C SER A 4 4.28 5.70 -25.46
N ALA A 5 4.72 5.32 -26.66
CA ALA A 5 5.04 3.93 -26.98
C ALA A 5 6.17 3.49 -26.03
N THR A 6 5.85 2.68 -25.01
CA THR A 6 6.89 2.07 -24.18
C THR A 6 7.79 1.24 -25.09
N SER A 7 9.08 1.53 -25.07
CA SER A 7 10.04 0.88 -25.95
C SER A 7 10.06 -0.62 -25.66
N LEU A 8 10.36 -1.45 -26.67
CA LEU A 8 10.47 -2.91 -26.48
C LEU A 8 11.43 -3.25 -25.33
N ARG A 9 12.46 -2.44 -25.12
CA ARG A 9 13.41 -2.54 -24.00
C ARG A 9 12.72 -2.39 -22.64
N ASP A 10 11.86 -1.38 -22.47
CA ASP A 10 11.12 -1.15 -21.22
C ASP A 10 10.19 -2.33 -20.89
N LYS A 11 9.57 -2.91 -21.92
CA LYS A 11 8.71 -4.08 -21.78
C LYS A 11 9.48 -5.32 -21.30
N ILE A 12 10.68 -5.54 -21.84
CA ILE A 12 11.57 -6.65 -21.44
C ILE A 12 12.03 -6.46 -19.99
N VAL A 13 12.45 -5.25 -19.60
CA VAL A 13 12.87 -4.95 -18.22
C VAL A 13 11.73 -5.19 -17.23
N ALA A 14 10.52 -4.70 -17.51
CA ALA A 14 9.33 -4.94 -16.68
C ALA A 14 9.02 -6.44 -16.53
N THR A 15 9.15 -7.20 -17.62
CA THR A 15 8.93 -8.66 -17.59
C THR A 15 9.93 -9.36 -16.69
N LYS A 16 11.21 -8.99 -16.75
CA LYS A 16 12.26 -9.56 -15.89
C LYS A 16 11.98 -9.27 -14.41
N GLN A 17 11.62 -8.02 -14.09
CA GLN A 17 11.29 -7.61 -12.72
C GLN A 17 10.08 -8.38 -12.17
N LEU A 18 9.02 -8.56 -12.95
CA LEU A 18 7.86 -9.36 -12.53
C LEU A 18 8.22 -10.82 -12.27
N LYS A 19 9.01 -11.43 -13.16
CA LYS A 19 9.48 -12.82 -12.97
C LYS A 19 10.30 -12.98 -11.69
N GLU A 20 11.17 -12.02 -11.40
CA GLU A 20 11.99 -12.01 -10.19
C GLU A 20 11.13 -11.81 -8.92
N MET A 21 10.17 -10.88 -8.96
CA MET A 21 9.24 -10.62 -7.86
C MET A 21 8.35 -11.83 -7.51
N PHE A 22 8.00 -12.64 -8.51
CA PHE A 22 7.12 -13.80 -8.34
C PHE A 22 7.84 -15.14 -8.31
N LYS A 23 9.17 -15.13 -8.33
CA LYS A 23 9.97 -16.33 -8.09
C LYS A 23 9.65 -16.88 -6.70
N ASP A 24 9.58 -18.21 -6.57
CA ASP A 24 9.40 -18.92 -5.30
C ASP A 24 8.20 -18.44 -4.46
N ASN A 25 7.09 -18.09 -5.12
CA ASN A 25 5.87 -17.53 -4.49
C ASN A 25 6.05 -16.19 -3.75
N GLY A 26 7.15 -15.46 -4.01
CA GLY A 26 7.50 -14.22 -3.31
C GLY A 26 6.39 -13.16 -3.28
N GLY A 27 5.63 -13.01 -4.36
CA GLY A 27 4.49 -12.09 -4.40
C GLY A 27 3.33 -12.48 -3.50
N ILE A 28 3.05 -13.78 -3.34
CA ILE A 28 1.98 -14.25 -2.45
C ILE A 28 2.40 -14.03 -0.99
N THR A 29 3.66 -14.32 -0.66
CA THR A 29 4.22 -14.02 0.67
C THR A 29 4.11 -12.54 0.98
N LYS A 30 4.51 -11.65 0.04
CA LYS A 30 4.42 -10.20 0.22
C LYS A 30 2.99 -9.69 0.35
N LEU A 31 2.02 -10.27 -0.38
CA LEU A 31 0.60 -9.95 -0.20
C LEU A 31 0.13 -10.27 1.23
N ARG A 32 0.50 -11.44 1.76
CA ARG A 32 0.15 -11.83 3.13
C ARG A 32 0.77 -10.92 4.18
N GLU A 33 2.02 -10.48 3.96
CA GLU A 33 2.67 -9.48 4.81
C GLU A 33 1.89 -8.17 4.84
N TYR A 34 1.46 -7.65 3.68
CA TYR A 34 0.63 -6.45 3.62
C TYR A 34 -0.73 -6.65 4.31
N ASP A 35 -1.39 -7.79 4.12
CA ASP A 35 -2.66 -8.09 4.80
C ASP A 35 -2.49 -8.08 6.33
N ARG A 36 -1.37 -8.65 6.84
CA ARG A 36 -1.03 -8.63 8.27
C ARG A 36 -0.77 -7.21 8.78
N GLU A 37 0.02 -6.43 8.06
CA GLU A 37 0.32 -5.05 8.44
C GLU A 37 -0.92 -4.15 8.40
N ILE A 38 -1.79 -4.28 7.39
CA ILE A 38 -3.08 -3.59 7.32
C ILE A 38 -3.93 -3.92 8.55
N CYS A 39 -3.98 -5.19 8.96
CA CYS A 39 -4.69 -5.61 10.17
C CYS A 39 -4.15 -4.91 11.42
N ASN A 40 -2.82 -4.85 11.58
CA ASN A 40 -2.18 -4.15 12.70
C ASN A 40 -2.52 -2.65 12.70
N PHE A 41 -2.50 -1.99 11.54
CA PHE A 41 -2.92 -0.60 11.43
C PHE A 41 -4.39 -0.41 11.84
N ASN A 42 -5.28 -1.28 11.39
CA ASN A 42 -6.70 -1.21 11.75
C ASN A 42 -6.92 -1.35 13.26
N GLN A 43 -6.20 -2.27 13.92
CA GLN A 43 -6.22 -2.39 15.39
C GLN A 43 -5.73 -1.12 16.07
N ASN A 44 -4.61 -0.54 15.62
CA ASN A 44 -4.09 0.71 16.18
C ASN A 44 -5.05 1.90 15.99
N ILE A 45 -5.66 2.00 14.81
CA ILE A 45 -6.66 3.03 14.49
C ILE A 45 -7.86 2.92 15.43
N LEU A 46 -8.36 1.70 15.68
CA LEU A 46 -9.48 1.45 16.58
C LEU A 46 -9.13 1.83 18.03
N ILE A 47 -7.94 1.47 18.50
CA ILE A 47 -7.45 1.88 19.84
C ILE A 47 -7.36 3.41 19.96
N LEU A 48 -6.84 4.09 18.93
CA LEU A 48 -6.73 5.55 18.91
C LEU A 48 -8.11 6.23 18.90
N GLN A 49 -9.05 5.68 18.13
CA GLN A 49 -10.42 6.18 18.08
C GLN A 49 -11.11 6.08 19.45
N GLN A 50 -11.01 4.93 20.13
CA GLN A 50 -11.54 4.77 21.50
C GLN A 50 -10.93 5.76 22.48
N LYS A 51 -9.62 6.03 22.38
CA LYS A 51 -8.94 7.03 23.22
C LYS A 51 -9.42 8.46 22.94
N LEU A 52 -9.74 8.79 21.69
CA LEU A 52 -10.30 10.08 21.31
C LEU A 52 -11.72 10.26 21.83
N GLU A 53 -12.58 9.26 21.67
CA GLU A 53 -13.96 9.25 22.18
C GLU A 53 -14.03 9.34 23.71
N THR A 54 -13.07 8.71 24.40
CA THR A 54 -13.00 8.79 25.87
C THR A 54 -12.56 10.18 26.34
N ASN A 55 -11.57 10.79 25.68
CA ASN A 55 -11.07 12.11 26.04
C ASN A 55 -12.04 13.25 25.68
N SER A 56 -12.90 13.08 24.68
CA SER A 56 -13.83 14.14 24.24
C SER A 56 -15.07 14.28 25.12
N ARG A 57 -15.41 13.27 25.94
CA ARG A 57 -16.59 13.27 26.83
C ARG A 57 -16.38 14.03 28.15
N ALA A 58 -15.16 14.42 28.49
CA ALA A 58 -14.85 15.20 29.69
C ALA A 58 -14.82 16.71 29.38
N PHE A 59 -15.21 17.58 30.32
CA PHE A 59 -15.02 19.03 30.19
C PHE A 59 -13.53 19.35 30.07
N PRO A 60 -13.02 19.73 28.87
CA PRO A 60 -11.60 19.56 28.60
C PRO A 60 -10.79 20.77 29.06
N ASP A 61 -9.92 20.54 30.04
CA ASP A 61 -8.88 21.49 30.43
C ASP A 61 -7.79 21.65 29.34
N ARG A 62 -6.84 22.56 29.55
CA ARG A 62 -5.76 22.86 28.59
C ARG A 62 -4.87 21.65 28.31
N GLN A 63 -4.69 20.73 29.26
CA GLN A 63 -3.87 19.53 29.08
C GLN A 63 -4.61 18.48 28.25
N GLN A 64 -5.90 18.28 28.50
CA GLN A 64 -6.75 17.37 27.72
C GLN A 64 -6.84 17.81 26.26
N LYS A 65 -6.97 19.12 25.98
CA LYS A 65 -6.92 19.64 24.59
C LYS A 65 -5.59 19.36 23.89
N LYS A 66 -4.46 19.41 24.60
CA LYS A 66 -3.15 19.06 24.02
C LYS A 66 -3.03 17.57 23.74
N LEU A 67 -3.56 16.73 24.64
CA LEU A 67 -3.57 15.28 24.45
C LEU A 67 -4.45 14.87 23.28
N GLN A 68 -5.65 15.44 23.16
CA GLN A 68 -6.56 15.21 22.05
C GLN A 68 -5.90 15.51 20.70
N LYS A 69 -5.27 16.68 20.53
CA LYS A 69 -4.53 17.02 19.30
C LYS A 69 -3.41 16.04 18.98
N LYS A 70 -2.70 15.54 19.99
CA LYS A 70 -1.64 14.53 19.79
C LYS A 70 -2.24 13.20 19.29
N LEU A 71 -3.35 12.76 19.89
CA LEU A 71 -4.04 11.54 19.50
C LEU A 71 -4.64 11.65 18.09
N GLU A 72 -5.23 12.79 17.73
CA GLU A 72 -5.74 13.07 16.37
C GLU A 72 -4.63 13.00 15.33
N LYS A 73 -3.48 13.63 15.61
CA LYS A 73 -2.31 13.57 14.72
C LYS A 73 -1.81 12.15 14.51
N GLU A 74 -1.73 11.36 15.58
CA GLU A 74 -1.30 9.97 15.50
C GLU A 74 -2.34 9.11 14.74
N TYR A 75 -3.63 9.32 14.99
CA TYR A 75 -4.72 8.66 14.26
C TYR A 75 -4.61 8.90 12.75
N LEU A 76 -4.51 10.16 12.33
CA LEU A 76 -4.39 10.53 10.92
C LEU A 76 -3.13 9.93 10.27
N LYS A 77 -2.02 9.85 11.02
CA LYS A 77 -0.78 9.22 10.56
C LYS A 77 -0.95 7.71 10.33
N GLN A 78 -1.64 7.02 11.24
CA GLN A 78 -1.90 5.58 11.11
C GLN A 78 -2.85 5.30 9.94
N VAL A 79 -3.89 6.12 9.76
CA VAL A 79 -4.81 6.04 8.61
C VAL A 79 -4.06 6.23 7.29
N ALA A 80 -3.24 7.27 7.18
CA ALA A 80 -2.48 7.55 5.97
C ALA A 80 -1.55 6.38 5.58
N LYS A 81 -0.82 5.82 6.56
CA LYS A 81 0.05 4.65 6.34
C LYS A 81 -0.74 3.42 5.89
N ARG A 82 -1.88 3.17 6.52
CA ARG A 82 -2.78 2.07 6.14
C ARG A 82 -3.29 2.23 4.71
N ASP A 83 -3.69 3.43 4.33
CA ASP A 83 -4.20 3.69 2.97
C ASP A 83 -3.11 3.56 1.89
N ASP A 84 -1.90 4.04 2.18
CA ASP A 84 -0.74 3.79 1.30
C ASP A 84 -0.50 2.29 1.12
N LEU A 85 -0.62 1.51 2.20
CA LEU A 85 -0.36 0.08 2.18
C LEU A 85 -1.46 -0.69 1.44
N VAL A 86 -2.73 -0.30 1.63
CA VAL A 86 -3.87 -0.83 0.86
C VAL A 86 -3.68 -0.57 -0.64
N ARG A 87 -3.19 0.61 -1.03
CA ARG A 87 -2.87 0.91 -2.44
C ARG A 87 -1.77 -0.01 -2.97
N ALA A 88 -0.66 -0.15 -2.24
CA ALA A 88 0.45 -1.02 -2.64
C ALA A 88 0.01 -2.49 -2.75
N ARG A 89 -0.83 -2.97 -1.81
CA ARG A 89 -1.42 -4.30 -1.80
C ARG A 89 -2.35 -4.53 -3.00
N GLY A 90 -3.19 -3.56 -3.34
CA GLY A 90 -4.06 -3.61 -4.52
C GLY A 90 -3.26 -3.69 -5.83
N GLN A 91 -2.21 -2.88 -5.96
CA GLN A 91 -1.32 -2.93 -7.12
C GLN A 91 -0.62 -4.28 -7.24
N LEU A 92 -0.10 -4.83 -6.14
CA LEU A 92 0.56 -6.14 -6.13
C LEU A 92 -0.41 -7.26 -6.52
N ALA A 93 -1.66 -7.22 -6.05
CA ALA A 93 -2.68 -8.19 -6.42
C ALA A 93 -2.96 -8.18 -7.94
N ILE A 94 -3.09 -7.00 -8.54
CA ILE A 94 -3.25 -6.84 -10.00
C ILE A 94 -2.06 -7.44 -10.74
N LEU A 95 -0.82 -7.19 -10.28
CA LEU A 95 0.39 -7.73 -10.90
C LEU A 95 0.45 -9.26 -10.81
N ILE A 96 0.03 -9.85 -9.69
CA ILE A 96 -0.01 -11.31 -9.51
C ILE A 96 -1.03 -11.94 -10.45
N ASP A 97 -2.24 -11.37 -10.53
CA ASP A 97 -3.30 -11.88 -11.39
C ASP A 97 -2.89 -11.81 -12.86
N ASP A 98 -2.26 -10.71 -13.28
CA ASP A 98 -1.76 -10.57 -14.65
C ASP A 98 -0.63 -11.56 -14.95
N PHE A 99 0.33 -11.72 -14.03
CA PHE A 99 1.43 -12.66 -14.20
C PHE A 99 0.93 -14.11 -14.35
N LYS A 100 -0.06 -14.50 -13.54
CA LYS A 100 -0.73 -15.81 -13.63
C LYS A 100 -1.47 -15.99 -14.96
N LYS A 101 -2.27 -15.00 -15.38
CA LYS A 101 -3.05 -15.05 -16.63
C LYS A 101 -2.17 -15.08 -17.87
N ASN A 102 -1.06 -14.35 -17.86
CA ASN A 102 -0.16 -14.20 -19.01
C ASN A 102 1.00 -15.20 -19.01
N GLN A 103 1.11 -16.10 -18.03
CA GLN A 103 2.21 -17.08 -17.90
C GLN A 103 3.60 -16.43 -18.03
N GLY A 104 3.77 -15.20 -17.53
CA GLY A 104 5.04 -14.46 -17.63
C GLY A 104 5.41 -13.95 -19.04
N LYS A 105 4.43 -13.80 -19.95
CA LYS A 105 4.57 -13.06 -21.22
C LYS A 105 4.68 -11.55 -21.00
N ILE A 106 4.97 -10.80 -22.07
CA ILE A 106 5.17 -9.34 -22.03
C ILE A 106 3.91 -8.65 -21.45
N PRO A 107 4.03 -7.88 -20.35
CA PRO A 107 2.90 -7.23 -19.70
C PRO A 107 2.34 -6.08 -20.54
N SER A 108 1.02 -5.89 -20.49
CA SER A 108 0.36 -4.77 -21.18
C SER A 108 0.82 -3.40 -20.63
N PRO A 109 0.66 -2.29 -21.38
CA PRO A 109 1.05 -0.95 -20.90
C PRO A 109 0.42 -0.57 -19.56
N LYS A 110 -0.82 -0.99 -19.30
CA LYS A 110 -1.53 -0.76 -18.04
C LYS A 110 -0.83 -1.46 -16.86
N ILE A 111 -0.35 -2.68 -17.07
CA ILE A 111 0.37 -3.47 -16.06
C ILE A 111 1.75 -2.89 -15.79
N GLN A 112 2.42 -2.35 -16.81
CA GLN A 112 3.68 -1.63 -16.64
C GLN A 112 3.50 -0.36 -15.81
N GLN A 113 2.34 0.31 -15.91
CA GLN A 113 2.01 1.44 -15.04
C GLN A 113 1.84 0.96 -13.59
N HIS A 114 1.04 -0.09 -13.35
CA HIS A 114 0.88 -0.66 -12.01
C HIS A 114 2.19 -1.14 -11.39
N LEU A 115 3.12 -1.70 -12.18
CA LEU A 115 4.45 -2.08 -11.72
C LEU A 115 5.28 -0.86 -11.32
N ARG A 116 5.26 0.20 -12.12
CA ARG A 116 5.95 1.46 -11.79
C ARG A 116 5.39 2.07 -10.52
N ASP A 117 4.07 2.15 -10.40
CA ASP A 117 3.40 2.71 -9.23
C ASP A 117 3.72 1.88 -7.98
N TYR A 118 3.69 0.55 -8.10
CA TYR A 118 4.07 -0.36 -7.03
C TYR A 118 5.51 -0.15 -6.57
N LEU A 119 6.47 -0.10 -7.50
CA LEU A 119 7.89 0.13 -7.19
C LEU A 119 8.13 1.49 -6.55
N ASN A 120 7.41 2.53 -6.98
CA ASN A 120 7.48 3.86 -6.38
C ASN A 120 6.90 3.88 -4.95
N ASN A 121 5.77 3.21 -4.74
CA ASN A 121 5.14 3.09 -3.43
C ASN A 121 5.99 2.25 -2.46
N ARG A 122 6.68 1.21 -2.95
CA ARG A 122 7.59 0.38 -2.15
C ARG A 122 8.73 1.18 -1.51
N LYS A 123 9.18 2.28 -2.11
CA LYS A 123 10.23 3.15 -1.52
C LYS A 123 9.74 3.98 -0.33
N ARG A 124 8.42 4.04 -0.09
CA ARG A 124 7.81 4.83 1.00
C ARG A 124 7.68 4.04 2.31
N PHE A 125 7.94 2.74 2.26
CA PHE A 125 7.90 1.79 3.39
C PHE A 125 9.29 1.21 3.62
#